data_AF-A0A8T6RYE1-F1
#
_entry.id   AF-A0A8T6RYE1-F1
#
_cell.length_a   1.000
_cell.length_b   1.000
_cell.length_c   1.000
_cell.angle_alpha   90.00
_cell.angle_beta   90.00
_cell.angle_gamma   90.00
#
_symmetry.space_group_name_H-M   'P 1'
#
loop_
_entity.id
_entity.type
_entity.pdbx_description
1 polymer ?
#
loop_
_entity_poly.entity_id
_entity_poly.type
_entity_poly.pdbx_seq_one_letter_code
_entity_poly.pdbx_strand_id
1 'polypeptide(L)' 'MPSPYRMDLALTYRCQNECAHCYNEDKREVPEMDKEAWIQVIDRLWELGVPHVVFTG' A
#
# COMPACT_ATOMS: atom_id res chain seq x y z
N MET A 1 -7.69 -8.78 -19.44
CA MET A 1 -6.37 -8.12 -19.31
C MET A 1 -5.56 -8.90 -18.28
N PRO A 2 -4.23 -9.04 -18.44
CA PRO A 2 -3.41 -9.72 -17.45
C PRO A 2 -3.34 -8.93 -16.15
N SER A 3 -3.31 -9.65 -15.03
CA SER A 3 -3.13 -9.07 -13.69
C SER A 3 -1.66 -8.69 -13.47
N PRO A 4 -1.35 -7.60 -12.75
CA PRO A 4 0.03 -7.31 -12.37
C PRO A 4 0.59 -8.42 -11.47
N TYR A 5 1.88 -8.69 -11.61
CA TYR A 5 2.56 -9.70 -10.80
C TYR A 5 2.72 -9.30 -9.33
N ARG A 6 2.81 -7.99 -9.04
CA ARG A 6 3.08 -7.44 -7.71
C ARG A 6 2.24 -6.19 -7.45
N MET A 7 1.79 -6.01 -6.22
CA MET A 7 1.17 -4.78 -5.73
C MET A 7 1.88 -4.27 -4.46
N ASP A 8 2.14 -2.96 -4.42
CA ASP A 8 2.70 -2.27 -3.25
C ASP A 8 1.56 -1.57 -2.49
N LEU A 9 1.37 -1.92 -1.22
CA LEU A 9 0.32 -1.39 -0.37
C LEU A 9 0.92 -0.44 0.66
N ALA A 10 0.79 0.86 0.39
CA ALA A 10 1.16 1.90 1.34
C ALA A 10 0.13 1.94 2.48
N LEU A 11 0.48 1.35 3.62
CA LEU A 11 -0.41 1.25 4.78
C LEU A 11 -0.61 2.60 5.47
N THR A 12 0.43 3.44 5.41
CA THR A 12 0.48 4.77 5.97
C THR A 12 1.42 5.63 5.13
N TYR A 13 1.27 6.95 5.20
CA TYR A 13 2.29 7.91 4.77
C TYR A 13 2.87 8.68 5.97
N ARG A 14 2.46 8.35 7.20
CA ARG A 14 3.04 8.93 8.41
C ARG A 14 4.39 8.29 8.65
N CYS A 15 5.44 9.08 8.58
CA CYS A 15 6.80 8.68 8.94
C CYS A 15 7.33 9.61 10.03
N GLN A 16 8.07 9.05 10.98
CA GLN A 16 8.76 9.81 12.04
C GLN A 16 10.21 10.17 11.67
N ASN A 17 10.60 9.90 10.42
CA ASN A 17 11.94 10.12 9.90
C ASN A 17 11.92 11.19 8.81
N GLU A 18 12.87 12.12 8.87
CA GLU A 18 13.05 13.18 7.87
C GLU A 18 14.16 12.80 6.88
N CYS A 19 13.97 11.69 6.16
CA CYS A 19 14.98 11.17 5.25
C CYS A 19 15.18 12.12 4.05
N ALA A 20 16.38 12.68 3.88
CA ALA A 20 16.71 13.61 2.78
C ALA A 20 16.54 13.03 1.36
N HIS A 21 16.39 11.71 1.25
CA HIS A 21 16.22 10.95 0.01
C HIS A 21 14.83 10.29 -0.08
N CYS A 22 13.90 10.61 0.84
CA CYS A 22 12.54 10.11 0.77
C CYS A 22 11.85 10.71 -0.45
N TYR A 23 11.39 9.85 -1.36
CA TYR A 23 10.60 10.28 -2.50
C TYR A 23 9.12 10.44 -2.14
N ASN A 24 8.68 9.88 -1.00
CA ASN A 24 7.35 10.10 -0.47
C ASN A 24 7.31 11.46 0.23
N GLU A 25 6.47 12.37 -0.26
CA GLU A 25 6.29 13.69 0.36
C GLU A 25 5.49 13.56 1.67
N ASP A 26 6.01 14.16 2.74
CA ASP A 26 5.38 14.18 4.07
C ASP A 26 3.99 14.84 4.11
N LYS A 27 3.61 15.55 3.03
CA LYS A 27 2.33 16.28 2.92
C LYS A 27 1.18 15.43 2.39
N ARG A 28 1.40 14.14 2.11
CA ARG A 28 0.32 13.25 1.67
C ARG A 28 -0.56 12.85 2.85
N GLU A 29 -1.57 13.67 3.12
CA GLU A 29 -2.65 13.32 4.04
C GLU A 29 -3.65 12.40 3.33
N VAL A 30 -3.30 11.12 3.27
CA VAL A 30 -4.20 10.07 2.79
C VAL A 30 -4.82 9.39 4.01
N PRO A 31 -6.16 9.31 4.12
CA PRO A 31 -6.81 8.55 5.19
C PRO A 31 -6.34 7.09 5.19
N GLU A 32 -5.94 6.60 6.36
CA GLU A 32 -5.59 5.20 6.53
C GLU A 32 -6.84 4.34 6.54
N MET A 33 -6.73 3.16 5.92
CA MET A 33 -7.76 2.14 5.98
C MET A 33 -7.66 1.38 7.30
N ASP A 34 -8.80 0.96 7.84
CA ASP A 34 -8.82 0.02 8.96
C ASP A 34 -8.39 -1.39 8.53
N LYS A 35 -8.22 -2.27 9.52
CA LYS A 35 -7.74 -3.63 9.31
C LYS A 35 -8.70 -4.44 8.44
N GLU A 36 -10.00 -4.31 8.66
CA GLU A 36 -11.04 -5.00 7.92
C GLU A 36 -11.04 -4.61 6.44
N ALA A 37 -10.86 -3.32 6.14
CA ALA A 37 -10.76 -2.83 4.78
C ALA A 37 -9.47 -3.30 4.10
N TRP A 38 -8.33 -3.38 4.81
CA TRP A 38 -7.10 -3.96 4.24
C TRP A 38 -7.23 -5.45 3.91
N ILE A 39 -7.95 -6.22 4.73
CA ILE A 39 -8.24 -7.64 4.43
C ILE A 39 -9.03 -7.73 3.12
N GLN A 40 -10.07 -6.91 2.94
CA GLN A 40 -10.85 -6.87 1.70
C GLN A 40 -10.00 -6.50 0.47
N VAL A 41 -9.02 -5.59 0.62
CA VAL A 41 -8.08 -5.25 -0.46
C VAL A 41 -7.24 -6.46 -0.85
N ILE A 42 -6.71 -7.19 0.12
CA ILE A 42 -5.89 -8.39 -0.12
C ILE A 42 -6.71 -9.49 -0.79
N ASP A 43 -7.92 -9.75 -0.30
CA ASP A 43 -8.86 -10.71 -0.91
C ASP A 43 -9.13 -10.33 -2.37
N ARG A 44 -9.35 -9.04 -2.64
CA ARG A 44 -9.60 -8.56 -3.99
C ARG A 44 -8.39 -8.73 -4.91
N LEU A 45 -7.18 -8.46 -4.42
CA LEU A 45 -5.95 -8.66 -5.19
C LEU A 45 -5.75 -10.13 -5.53
N TRP A 46 -6.05 -11.03 -4.60
CA TRP A 46 -6.02 -12.47 -4.81
C TRP A 46 -7.01 -12.92 -5.89
N GLU A 47 -8.26 -12.48 -5.83
CA GLU A 47 -9.28 -12.76 -6.86
C GLU A 47 -8.87 -12.27 -8.25
N LEU A 48 -8.19 -11.12 -8.29
CA LEU A 48 -7.65 -10.55 -9.53
C LEU A 48 -6.39 -11.28 -10.00
N GLY A 49 -5.84 -12.22 -9.24
CA GLY A 49 -4.66 -13.00 -9.61
C GLY A 49 -3.34 -12.25 -9.42
N VAL A 50 -3.26 -11.35 -8.45
CA VAL A 50 -2.00 -10.71 -8.02
C VAL A 50 -1.34 -11.58 -6.96
N PRO A 51 -0.24 -12.30 -7.26
CA PRO A 51 0.33 -13.29 -6.36
C PRO A 51 1.27 -12.70 -5.31
N HIS A 52 1.77 -11.49 -5.50
CA HIS A 52 2.77 -10.88 -4.63
C HIS A 52 2.29 -9.51 -4.13
N VAL A 53 2.28 -9.35 -2.81
CA VAL A 53 1.93 -8.10 -2.14
C VAL A 53 3.10 -7.68 -1.26
N VAL A 54 3.45 -6.40 -1.30
CA VAL A 54 4.46 -5.79 -0.44
C VAL A 54 3.81 -4.70 0.39
N PHE A 55 3.94 -4.78 1.71
CA PHE A 55 3.55 -3.69 2.59
C PHE A 55 4.67 -2.64 2.62
N THR A 56 4.28 -1.38 2.44
CA THR A 56 5.16 -0.21 2.47
C THR A 56 4.44 0.94 3.18
N GLY A 57 5.10 2.09 3.27
CA GLY A 57 4.58 3.28 3.95
C GLY A 57 5.64 3.95 4.78
#